data_AF-A0A2N6EHT3-F1
#
_entry.id   AF-A0A2N6EHT3-F1
#
_cell.length_a   1.000
_cell.length_b   1.000
_cell.length_c   1.000
_cell.angle_alpha   90.00
_cell.angle_beta   90.00
_cell.angle_gamma   90.00
#
_symmetry.space_group_name_H-M   'P 1'
#
loop_
_entity.id
_entity.type
_entity.pdbx_description
1 polymer ?
#
loop_
_entity_poly.entity_id
_entity_poly.type
_entity_poly.pdbx_seq_one_letter_code
_entity_poly.pdbx_strand_id
1 'polypeptide(L)'
;MFGKPAPAFFLRAVEELSCRPEEAVIIGDDARSDVAGPLETGLQGILVRTGKYRVGVEAYAEPGGGRVAEDIAAAVSLILRETGGGPGRSGASRVK
;
A
#
# COMPACT_ATOMS: atom_id res chain seq x y z
N MET A 1 6.47 8.74 19.62
CA MET A 1 5.49 7.96 18.82
C MET A 1 5.39 8.63 17.47
N PHE A 2 5.85 7.97 16.40
CA PHE A 2 5.66 8.47 15.04
C PHE A 2 4.35 7.87 14.52
N GLY A 3 3.45 8.71 14.02
CA GLY A 3 2.26 8.29 13.30
C GLY A 3 2.43 8.49 11.79
N LYS A 4 1.39 8.18 11.02
CA LYS A 4 1.30 8.54 9.60
C LYS A 4 1.53 10.06 9.42
N PRO A 5 2.29 10.51 8.41
CA PRO A 5 2.87 9.77 7.27
C PRO A 5 4.30 9.26 7.51
N ALA A 6 4.81 9.17 8.74
CA ALA A 6 6.22 8.82 8.96
C ALA A 6 6.54 7.40 8.42
N PRO A 7 7.58 7.23 7.57
CA PRO A 7 8.00 5.94 7.02
C PRO A 7 8.14 4.82 8.06
N ALA A 8 8.72 5.16 9.22
CA ALA A 8 8.93 4.23 10.32
C ALA A 8 7.62 3.62 10.86
N PHE A 9 6.48 4.31 10.74
CA PHE A 9 5.19 3.77 11.17
C PHE A 9 4.77 2.58 10.28
N PHE A 10 4.93 2.71 8.97
CA PHE A 10 4.53 1.68 8.01
C PHE A 10 5.49 0.50 7.98
N LEU A 11 6.80 0.78 8.02
CA LEU A 11 7.81 -0.29 8.03
C LEU A 11 7.67 -1.20 9.25
N ARG A 12 7.25 -0.67 10.40
CA ARG A 12 6.97 -1.48 11.59
C ARG A 12 5.76 -2.39 11.40
N ALA A 13 4.67 -1.88 10.83
CA ALA A 13 3.50 -2.71 10.54
C ALA A 13 3.82 -3.84 9.55
N VAL A 14 4.66 -3.58 8.53
CA VAL A 14 5.11 -4.59 7.58
C VAL A 14 6.02 -5.63 8.23
N GLU A 15 6.95 -5.20 9.09
CA GLU A 15 7.84 -6.08 9.87
C GLU A 15 7.04 -7.02 10.78
N GLU A 16 6.02 -6.52 11.47
CA GLU A 16 5.13 -7.32 12.32
C GLU A 16 4.37 -8.41 11.52
N LEU A 17 4.08 -8.16 10.24
CA LEU A 17 3.47 -9.12 9.34
C LEU A 17 4.48 -10.09 8.69
N SER A 18 5.77 -9.95 8.97
CA SER A 18 6.85 -10.73 8.36
C SER A 18 6.86 -10.68 6.83
N CYS A 19 6.46 -9.54 6.25
CA CYS A 19 6.48 -9.28 4.81
C CYS A 19 7.64 -8.35 4.43
N ARG A 20 8.03 -8.33 3.15
CA ARG A 20 8.82 -7.22 2.61
C ARG A 20 7.89 -6.06 2.20
N PRO A 21 8.34 -4.78 2.23
CA PRO A 21 7.51 -3.65 1.81
C PRO A 21 6.85 -3.83 0.44
N GLU A 22 7.58 -4.39 -0.53
CA GLU A 22 7.09 -4.66 -1.88
C GLU A 22 6.06 -5.80 -1.98
N GLU A 23 5.85 -6.56 -0.90
CA GLU A 23 4.85 -7.63 -0.81
C GLU A 23 3.57 -7.15 -0.11
N ALA A 24 3.54 -5.91 0.38
CA ALA A 24 2.45 -5.34 1.13
C ALA A 24 1.81 -4.15 0.38
N VAL A 25 0.48 -4.05 0.53
CA VAL A 25 -0.33 -2.99 -0.05
C VAL A 25 -1.03 -2.25 1.08
N ILE A 26 -0.91 -0.92 1.11
CA ILE A 26 -1.72 -0.07 1.97
C ILE A 26 -2.97 0.43 1.23
N ILE A 27 -4.10 0.44 1.93
CA ILE A 27 -5.37 0.97 1.43
C ILE A 27 -5.83 2.05 2.41
N GLY A 28 -6.11 3.25 1.92
CA GLY A 28 -6.56 4.36 2.78
C GLY A 28 -7.31 5.44 2.03
N ASP A 29 -8.01 6.29 2.79
CA ASP A 29 -8.84 7.39 2.27
C ASP A 29 -8.14 8.76 2.32
N ASP A 30 -7.01 8.87 3.03
CA ASP A 30 -6.19 10.07 3.07
C ASP A 30 -4.97 9.94 2.15
N ALA A 31 -5.01 10.65 1.02
CA ALA A 31 -3.95 10.57 0.02
C ALA A 31 -2.56 10.95 0.53
N ARG A 32 -2.45 11.86 1.50
CA ARG A 32 -1.15 12.31 2.02
C ARG A 32 -0.66 11.40 3.14
N SER A 33 -1.55 11.11 4.09
CA SER A 33 -1.14 10.36 5.28
C SER A 33 -1.15 8.85 5.08
N ASP A 34 -2.06 8.30 4.29
CA ASP A 34 -2.20 6.85 4.11
C ASP A 34 -1.47 6.31 2.89
N VAL A 35 -1.30 7.13 1.84
CA VAL A 35 -0.85 6.63 0.52
C VAL A 35 0.49 7.23 0.12
N ALA A 36 0.63 8.56 0.04
CA ALA A 36 1.87 9.19 -0.40
C ALA A 36 3.08 8.83 0.47
N GLY A 37 2.92 8.83 1.80
CA GLY A 37 4.01 8.48 2.73
C GLY A 37 4.58 7.07 2.53
N PRO A 38 3.74 6.02 2.49
CA PRO A 38 4.18 4.64 2.25
C PRO A 38 4.86 4.38 0.90
N LEU A 39 4.45 5.07 -0.17
CA LEU A 39 5.02 4.82 -1.51
C LEU A 39 6.55 5.05 -1.53
N GLU A 40 7.03 6.03 -0.77
CA GLU A 40 8.46 6.31 -0.60
C GLU A 40 9.25 5.21 0.11
N THR A 41 8.57 4.24 0.74
CA THR A 41 9.19 3.12 1.47
C THR A 41 9.19 1.81 0.68
N GLY A 42 8.79 1.83 -0.58
CA GLY A 42 8.63 0.63 -1.42
C GLY A 42 7.32 -0.13 -1.20
N LEU A 43 6.43 0.36 -0.33
CA LEU A 43 5.07 -0.14 -0.21
C LEU A 43 4.26 0.21 -1.45
N GLN A 44 3.32 -0.65 -1.80
CA GLN A 44 2.29 -0.31 -2.78
C GLN A 44 1.14 0.42 -2.07
N GLY A 45 0.50 1.37 -2.75
CA GLY A 45 -0.60 2.17 -2.16
C GLY A 45 -1.84 2.24 -3.04
N ILE A 46 -3.02 2.14 -2.41
CA ILE A 46 -4.33 2.34 -3.05
C ILE A 46 -5.12 3.38 -2.25
N LEU A 47 -5.45 4.49 -2.91
CA LEU A 47 -6.36 5.51 -2.41
C LEU A 47 -7.82 5.11 -2.71
N VAL A 48 -8.68 5.05 -1.70
CA VAL A 48 -10.12 4.82 -1.91
C VAL A 48 -10.90 6.13 -1.98
N ARG A 49 -11.94 6.20 -2.81
CA ARG A 49 -12.81 7.38 -2.96
C ARG A 49 -13.90 7.50 -1.90
N THR A 50 -13.70 6.88 -0.74
CA THR A 50 -14.58 6.99 0.43
C THR A 50 -13.95 7.89 1.51
N GLY A 51 -14.68 8.22 2.57
CA GLY A 51 -14.11 8.93 3.73
C GLY A 51 -13.60 10.35 3.45
N LYS A 52 -12.31 10.58 3.75
CA LYS A 52 -11.61 11.87 3.65
C LYS A 52 -11.24 12.27 2.22
N TYR A 53 -11.36 11.35 1.27
CA TYR A 53 -11.03 11.60 -0.13
C TYR A 53 -11.76 12.82 -0.69
N ARG A 54 -11.08 13.61 -1.54
CA ARG A 54 -11.63 14.75 -2.29
C ARG A 54 -11.08 14.74 -3.70
N VAL A 55 -11.85 15.21 -4.68
CA VAL A 55 -11.40 15.29 -6.08
C VAL A 55 -10.11 16.09 -6.19
N GLY A 56 -9.11 15.52 -6.88
CA GLY A 56 -7.81 16.15 -7.14
C GLY A 56 -6.71 15.76 -6.13
N VAL A 57 -7.04 15.05 -5.04
CA VAL A 57 -6.03 14.58 -4.08
C VAL A 57 -5.25 13.37 -4.59
N GLU A 58 -5.67 12.75 -5.68
CA GLU A 58 -4.93 11.70 -6.40
C GLU A 58 -3.54 12.17 -6.81
N ALA A 59 -3.37 13.47 -7.06
CA ALA A 59 -2.08 14.08 -7.40
C ALA A 59 -1.00 13.86 -6.32
N TYR A 60 -1.37 13.50 -5.08
CA TYR A 60 -0.42 13.10 -4.04
C TYR A 60 0.01 11.63 -4.13
N ALA A 61 -0.81 10.76 -4.71
CA ALA A 61 -0.58 9.32 -4.78
C ALA A 61 0.02 8.88 -6.15
N GLU A 62 -0.47 9.46 -7.24
CA GLU A 62 -0.11 9.07 -8.61
C GLU A 62 1.40 9.15 -8.91
N PRO A 63 2.16 10.21 -8.48
CA PRO A 63 3.59 10.30 -8.80
C PRO A 63 4.43 9.15 -8.23
N GLY A 64 4.02 8.58 -7.10
CA GLY A 64 4.67 7.42 -6.48
C GLY A 64 4.15 6.06 -6.98
N GLY A 65 3.29 6.05 -8.01
CA GLY A 65 2.66 4.83 -8.52
C GLY A 65 1.45 4.35 -7.69
N GLY A 66 0.88 5.22 -6.85
CA GLY A 66 -0.35 4.94 -6.12
C GLY A 66 -1.54 4.74 -7.07
N ARG A 67 -2.38 3.75 -6.75
CA ARG A 67 -3.60 3.45 -7.50
C ARG A 67 -4.82 4.05 -6.80
N VAL A 68 -5.94 4.13 -7.53
CA VAL A 68 -7.21 4.65 -6.99
C VAL A 68 -8.32 3.63 -7.19
N ALA A 69 -9.16 3.46 -6.18
CA ALA A 69 -10.32 2.57 -6.19
C ALA A 69 -11.55 3.28 -5.62
N GLU A 70 -12.75 2.85 -6.01
CA GLU A 70 -13.99 3.46 -5.53
C GLU A 70 -14.19 3.25 -4.02
N ASP A 71 -13.90 2.04 -3.53
CA ASP A 71 -14.02 1.65 -2.13
C ASP A 71 -13.04 0.49 -1.79
N ILE A 72 -13.13 -0.03 -0.56
CA ILE A 72 -12.30 -1.14 -0.09
C ILE A 72 -12.54 -2.41 -0.91
N ALA A 73 -13.78 -2.70 -1.33
CA ALA A 73 -14.09 -3.91 -2.09
C ALA A 73 -13.46 -3.87 -3.49
N ALA A 74 -13.51 -2.70 -4.13
CA ALA A 74 -12.83 -2.44 -5.39
C ALA A 74 -11.30 -2.54 -5.23
N ALA A 75 -10.73 -1.99 -4.15
CA ALA A 75 -9.30 -2.08 -3.87
C ALA A 75 -8.83 -3.54 -3.70
N VAL A 76 -9.56 -4.36 -2.94
CA VAL A 76 -9.28 -5.79 -2.79
C VAL A 76 -9.38 -6.52 -4.13
N SER A 77 -10.37 -6.18 -4.95
CA SER A 77 -10.53 -6.76 -6.29
C SER A 77 -9.34 -6.45 -7.20
N LEU A 78 -8.75 -5.26 -7.11
CA LEU A 78 -7.52 -4.92 -7.84
C LEU A 78 -6.35 -5.81 -7.41
N ILE A 79 -6.14 -5.96 -6.09
CA ILE A 79 -5.06 -6.79 -5.53
C ILE A 79 -5.19 -8.26 -5.96
N LEU A 80 -6.41 -8.81 -5.94
CA LEU A 80 -6.65 -10.21 -6.31
C LEU A 80 -6.43 -10.47 -7.81
N ARG A 81 -6.73 -9.49 -8.68
CA ARG A 81 -6.47 -9.61 -10.12
C ARG A 81 -4.97 -9.64 -10.43
N GLU A 82 -4.18 -8.86 -9.69
CA GLU A 82 -2.72 -8.78 -9.85
C GLU A 82 -2.01 -10.03 -9.32
N THR A 83 -2.56 -10.64 -8.26
CA THR A 83 -2.00 -11.85 -7.63
C THR A 83 -2.46 -13.16 -8.30
N GLY A 84 -3.44 -13.11 -9.20
CA GLY A 84 -4.04 -14.26 -9.90
C GLY A 84 -3.15 -15.04 -10.88
N GLY A 85 -1.83 -14.84 -10.87
CA GLY A 85 -0.85 -15.55 -11.70
C GLY A 85 0.10 -16.46 -10.90
N GLY A 86 -0.38 -17.65 -10.50
CA GLY A 86 0.46 -18.83 -10.16
C GLY A 86 0.91 -19.00 -8.69
N PRO A 87 1.19 -20.24 -8.24
CA PRO A 87 1.60 -20.52 -6.87
C PRO A 87 3.08 -20.18 -6.67
N GLY A 88 3.37 -19.41 -5.62
CA GLY A 88 4.71 -19.30 -5.04
C GLY A 88 5.73 -18.48 -5.84
N ARG A 89 5.88 -17.20 -5.49
CA ARG A 89 7.23 -16.60 -5.51
C ARG A 89 7.99 -17.13 -4.29
N SER A 90 8.65 -18.26 -4.48
CA SER A 90 9.70 -18.77 -3.60
C SER A 90 10.79 -17.70 -3.45
N GLY A 91 10.81 -17.02 -2.31
CA GLY A 91 11.94 -16.21 -1.85
C GLY A 91 12.86 -17.09 -1.01
N ALA A 92 13.85 -17.67 -1.69
CA ALA A 92 15.17 -18.09 -1.21
C ALA A 92 15.38 -18.35 0.29
N SER A 93 15.51 -19.64 0.61
CA SER A 93 16.54 -20.22 1.49
C SER A 93 17.05 -19.37 2.66
N ARG A 94 16.59 -19.69 3.87
CA ARG A 94 17.33 -19.39 5.08
C ARG A 94 18.53 -20.35 5.16
N VAL A 95 19.67 -19.94 4.58
CA VAL A 95 20.95 -20.63 4.81
C VAL A 95 21.63 -20.02 6.04
N LYS A 96 21.66 -20.87 7.08
CA LYS A 96 22.35 -20.79 8.38
C LYS A 96 21.83 -19.77 9.39
#